data_AF-A0A945HJZ2-F1
#
_entry.id   AF-A0A945HJZ2-F1
#
_cell.length_a   1.000
_cell.length_b   1.000
_cell.length_c   1.000
_cell.angle_alpha   90.00
_cell.angle_beta   90.00
_cell.angle_gamma   90.00
#
_symmetry.space_group_name_H-M   'P 1'
#
loop_
_entity.id
_entity.type
_entity.pdbx_description
1 polymer ?
#
loop_
_entity_poly.entity_id
_entity_poly.type
_entity_poly.pdbx_seq_one_letter_code
_entity_poly.pdbx_strand_id
1 'polypeptide(L)'
;MKCPEHIQEYLRDNKNTGIEYEFGVACALMGSTQFDNFLSSIVDLNTKKNIILDVCAATKEYLQPLLDLHTCSDEYYISLGATQDDSLGASDVLVCCDTEILFGVSVKFANKNSWNPSSKHFIDKAKKEDLKDKYQNIYLPQYIKEMKEVHGECKIKIIDDSRNKGQTKVVNNWYRQNSKVNDEFIDLLRDEVIKEWGLKTEHEKEEIMAKGFQIVSPVPFYTVVINNNLSCEINEPKMVFSVNDITVEKHKKSSVVFKENGEIIVKLQVKFNNGFITRTNKETGTTFVEGEVIFKKGDPFGSWNFGI
;
A
#
# COMPACT_ATOMS: atom_id res chain seq x y z
N MET A 1 -26.95 -12.81 -1.52
CA MET A 1 -27.34 -11.54 -0.86
C MET A 1 -28.11 -10.73 -1.89
N LYS A 2 -29.22 -10.08 -1.50
CA LYS A 2 -30.06 -9.33 -2.45
C LYS A 2 -29.29 -8.16 -3.04
N CYS A 3 -29.37 -7.98 -4.36
CA CYS A 3 -28.80 -6.86 -5.06
C CYS A 3 -29.50 -5.55 -4.66
N PRO A 4 -28.76 -4.55 -4.15
CA PRO A 4 -29.31 -3.24 -3.91
C PRO A 4 -29.49 -2.51 -5.25
N GLU A 5 -30.56 -1.77 -5.41
CA GLU A 5 -30.64 -0.75 -6.46
C GLU A 5 -29.93 0.51 -5.99
N HIS A 6 -29.26 1.22 -6.90
CA HIS A 6 -28.61 2.49 -6.58
C HIS A 6 -29.61 3.66 -6.70
N ILE A 7 -29.48 4.65 -5.83
CA ILE A 7 -30.29 5.87 -5.90
C ILE A 7 -29.64 6.84 -6.90
N GLN A 8 -30.32 7.12 -8.01
CA GLN A 8 -29.77 7.93 -9.11
C GLN A 8 -29.39 9.36 -8.70
N GLU A 9 -30.19 9.99 -7.84
CA GLU A 9 -29.91 11.36 -7.36
C GLU A 9 -28.59 11.43 -6.60
N TYR A 10 -28.31 10.42 -5.78
CA TYR A 10 -27.07 10.33 -5.02
C TYR A 10 -25.86 10.20 -5.94
N LEU A 11 -25.96 9.40 -7.00
CA LEU A 11 -24.88 9.22 -7.97
C LEU A 11 -24.64 10.47 -8.82
N ARG A 12 -25.71 11.15 -9.25
CA ARG A 12 -25.62 12.38 -10.05
C ARG A 12 -24.89 13.49 -9.28
N ASP A 13 -25.16 13.60 -7.99
CA ASP A 13 -24.63 14.68 -7.15
C ASP A 13 -23.31 14.30 -6.46
N ASN A 14 -22.80 13.08 -6.69
CA ASN A 14 -21.56 12.57 -6.11
C ASN A 14 -20.33 13.32 -6.66
N LYS A 15 -19.55 13.92 -5.76
CA LYS A 15 -18.34 14.70 -6.06
C LYS A 15 -17.07 14.08 -5.48
N ASN A 16 -17.14 12.83 -5.02
CA ASN A 16 -15.99 12.12 -4.48
C ASN A 16 -14.90 12.00 -5.55
N THR A 17 -13.65 12.26 -5.14
CA THR A 17 -12.51 12.06 -6.04
C THR A 17 -12.34 10.57 -6.27
N GLY A 18 -12.30 10.14 -7.53
CA GLY A 18 -12.22 8.71 -7.88
C GLY A 18 -13.50 8.14 -8.47
N ILE A 19 -14.65 8.82 -8.28
CA ILE A 19 -15.95 8.37 -8.78
C ILE A 19 -15.98 8.21 -10.30
N GLU A 20 -15.16 8.98 -11.02
CA GLU A 20 -15.04 8.88 -12.48
C GLU A 20 -14.51 7.51 -12.95
N TYR A 21 -13.69 6.85 -12.12
CA TYR A 21 -13.16 5.51 -12.40
C TYR A 21 -14.20 4.43 -12.07
N GLU A 22 -14.90 4.58 -10.95
CA GLU A 22 -15.99 3.68 -10.54
C GLU A 22 -17.12 3.69 -11.58
N PHE A 23 -17.55 4.87 -12.03
CA PHE A 23 -18.56 5.01 -13.07
C PHE A 23 -18.07 4.46 -14.41
N GLY A 24 -16.80 4.68 -14.77
CA GLY A 24 -16.23 4.13 -15.99
C GLY A 24 -16.25 2.60 -16.01
N VAL A 25 -15.87 1.96 -14.90
CA VAL A 25 -15.92 0.49 -14.73
C VAL A 25 -17.36 -0.02 -14.75
N ALA A 26 -18.29 0.68 -14.07
CA ALA A 26 -19.70 0.31 -14.10
C ALA A 26 -20.26 0.37 -15.53
N CYS A 27 -20.01 1.45 -16.26
CA CYS A 27 -20.38 1.61 -17.67
C CYS A 27 -19.85 0.48 -18.57
N ALA A 28 -18.61 0.04 -18.32
CA ALA A 28 -17.99 -1.05 -19.08
C ALA A 28 -18.69 -2.41 -18.89
N LEU A 29 -19.31 -2.62 -17.73
CA LEU A 29 -20.01 -3.84 -17.36
C LEU A 29 -21.51 -3.82 -17.73
N MET A 30 -22.10 -2.65 -17.95
CA MET A 30 -23.54 -2.49 -18.20
C MET A 30 -23.96 -3.04 -19.57
N GLY A 31 -25.12 -3.71 -19.60
CA GLY A 31 -25.85 -3.99 -20.84
C GLY A 31 -26.34 -2.70 -21.51
N SER A 32 -26.66 -2.77 -22.80
CA SER A 32 -26.97 -1.58 -23.62
C SER A 32 -28.08 -0.71 -23.03
N THR A 33 -29.19 -1.31 -22.61
CA THR A 33 -30.33 -0.56 -22.06
C THR A 33 -29.98 0.13 -20.73
N GLN A 34 -29.26 -0.55 -19.85
CA GLN A 34 -28.83 0.04 -18.59
C GLN A 34 -27.83 1.17 -18.82
N PHE A 35 -26.87 0.95 -19.73
CA PHE A 35 -25.86 1.93 -20.10
C PHE A 35 -26.48 3.22 -20.64
N ASP A 36 -27.43 3.13 -21.59
CA ASP A 36 -28.08 4.32 -22.18
C ASP A 36 -28.84 5.15 -21.14
N ASN A 37 -29.52 4.47 -20.21
CA ASN A 37 -30.20 5.12 -19.09
C ASN A 37 -29.21 5.78 -18.14
N PHE A 38 -28.13 5.10 -17.77
CA PHE A 38 -27.09 5.63 -16.89
C PHE A 38 -26.33 6.81 -17.52
N LEU A 39 -26.04 6.70 -18.82
CA LEU A 39 -25.37 7.73 -19.61
C LEU A 39 -26.16 9.04 -19.57
N SER A 40 -27.43 8.98 -19.93
CA SER A 40 -28.30 10.16 -20.03
C SER A 40 -28.67 10.77 -18.67
N SER A 41 -28.86 9.94 -17.64
CA SER A 41 -29.32 10.39 -16.32
C SER A 41 -28.21 10.84 -15.37
N ILE A 42 -26.99 10.30 -15.54
CA ILE A 42 -25.88 10.50 -14.59
C ILE A 42 -24.62 10.99 -15.30
N VAL A 43 -24.11 10.25 -16.30
CA VAL A 43 -22.79 10.54 -16.89
C VAL A 43 -22.79 11.86 -17.66
N ASP A 44 -23.79 12.12 -18.50
CA ASP A 44 -23.86 13.32 -19.34
C ASP A 44 -23.96 14.62 -18.52
N LEU A 45 -24.49 14.51 -17.30
CA LEU A 45 -24.61 15.61 -16.34
C LEU A 45 -23.34 15.78 -15.49
N ASN A 46 -22.41 14.82 -15.53
CA ASN A 46 -21.21 14.83 -14.70
C ASN A 46 -20.08 15.67 -15.36
N THR A 47 -19.42 16.52 -14.57
CA THR A 47 -18.30 17.35 -15.04
C THR A 47 -17.09 16.54 -15.55
N LYS A 48 -16.99 15.27 -15.17
CA LYS A 48 -15.92 14.33 -15.53
C LYS A 48 -16.32 13.34 -16.63
N LYS A 49 -17.44 13.58 -17.34
CA LYS A 49 -17.99 12.65 -18.34
C LYS A 49 -16.98 12.07 -19.33
N ASN A 50 -16.07 12.89 -19.86
CA ASN A 50 -15.09 12.41 -20.84
C ASN A 50 -14.14 11.38 -20.21
N ILE A 51 -13.71 11.59 -18.96
CA ILE A 51 -12.87 10.62 -18.24
C ILE A 51 -13.63 9.33 -17.97
N ILE A 52 -14.91 9.43 -17.58
CA ILE A 52 -15.78 8.27 -17.36
C ILE A 52 -15.87 7.43 -18.64
N LEU A 53 -16.11 8.08 -19.78
CA LEU A 53 -16.23 7.41 -21.09
C LEU A 53 -14.89 6.83 -21.55
N ASP A 54 -13.77 7.52 -21.34
CA ASP A 54 -12.44 7.04 -21.66
C ASP A 54 -12.10 5.77 -20.85
N VAL A 55 -12.40 5.78 -19.54
CA VAL A 55 -12.21 4.61 -18.66
C VAL A 55 -13.13 3.46 -19.09
N CYS A 56 -14.40 3.74 -19.39
CA CYS A 56 -15.36 2.75 -19.88
C CYS A 56 -14.83 2.04 -21.14
N ALA A 57 -14.40 2.82 -22.13
CA ALA A 57 -13.87 2.28 -23.38
C ALA A 57 -12.60 1.45 -23.15
N ALA A 58 -11.69 1.95 -22.29
CA ALA A 58 -10.40 1.30 -22.04
C ALA A 58 -10.52 0.00 -21.22
N THR A 59 -11.53 -0.15 -20.38
CA THR A 59 -11.66 -1.29 -19.45
C THR A 59 -12.61 -2.39 -19.94
N LYS A 60 -13.49 -2.11 -20.91
CA LYS A 60 -14.53 -3.03 -21.38
C LYS A 60 -14.03 -4.42 -21.79
N GLU A 61 -13.01 -4.48 -22.65
CA GLU A 61 -12.47 -5.77 -23.11
C GLU A 61 -11.79 -6.58 -22.00
N TYR A 62 -11.22 -5.90 -20.99
CA TYR A 62 -10.59 -6.56 -19.85
C TYR A 62 -11.63 -7.16 -18.90
N LEU A 63 -12.76 -6.47 -18.72
CA LEU A 63 -13.80 -6.85 -17.75
C LEU A 63 -14.78 -7.88 -18.30
N GLN A 64 -14.98 -7.95 -19.62
CA GLN A 64 -15.91 -8.90 -20.25
C GLN A 64 -15.66 -10.37 -19.82
N PRO A 65 -14.41 -10.88 -19.75
CA PRO A 65 -14.14 -12.23 -19.26
C PRO A 65 -14.67 -12.51 -17.84
N LEU A 66 -14.78 -11.49 -16.97
CA LEU A 66 -15.36 -11.69 -15.63
C LEU A 66 -16.86 -12.02 -15.70
N LEU A 67 -17.59 -11.39 -16.62
CA LEU A 67 -19.01 -11.70 -16.84
C LEU A 67 -19.19 -13.09 -17.44
N ASP A 68 -18.28 -13.50 -18.32
CA ASP A 68 -18.33 -14.79 -19.01
C ASP A 68 -18.06 -15.99 -18.08
N LEU A 69 -17.45 -15.77 -16.91
CA LEU A 69 -17.28 -16.79 -15.85
C LEU A 69 -18.60 -17.17 -15.17
N HIS A 70 -19.62 -16.33 -15.31
CA HIS A 70 -20.92 -16.50 -14.69
C HIS A 70 -21.99 -16.71 -15.77
N THR A 71 -23.10 -17.32 -15.36
CA THR A 71 -24.29 -17.44 -16.22
C THR A 71 -25.42 -16.70 -15.53
N CYS A 72 -26.16 -15.89 -16.29
CA CYS A 72 -27.36 -15.23 -15.83
C CYS A 72 -28.54 -15.58 -16.73
N SER A 73 -29.71 -15.79 -16.14
CA SER A 73 -30.97 -16.03 -16.84
C SER A 73 -31.38 -14.84 -17.71
N ASP A 74 -31.21 -13.65 -17.14
CA ASP A 74 -31.51 -12.36 -17.75
C ASP A 74 -30.22 -11.54 -17.99
N GLU A 75 -30.35 -10.27 -18.40
CA GLU A 75 -29.20 -9.36 -18.43
C GLU A 75 -28.69 -9.08 -17.02
N TYR A 76 -27.36 -9.04 -16.87
CA TYR A 76 -26.73 -8.59 -15.63
C TYR A 76 -27.18 -7.17 -15.28
N TYR A 77 -27.58 -6.96 -14.03
CA TYR A 77 -27.80 -5.62 -13.50
C TYR A 77 -26.55 -5.14 -12.77
N ILE A 78 -26.01 -4.01 -13.21
CA ILE A 78 -24.83 -3.40 -12.58
C ILE A 78 -25.28 -2.38 -11.55
N SER A 79 -25.01 -2.64 -10.27
CA SER A 79 -25.38 -1.74 -9.20
C SER A 79 -24.20 -0.96 -8.66
N LEU A 80 -24.38 0.34 -8.46
CA LEU A 80 -23.49 1.19 -7.68
C LEU A 80 -23.96 1.35 -6.23
N GLY A 81 -24.86 0.47 -5.75
CA GLY A 81 -25.40 0.54 -4.39
C GLY A 81 -24.32 0.41 -3.31
N ALA A 82 -23.23 -0.30 -3.59
CA ALA A 82 -22.09 -0.41 -2.67
C ALA A 82 -21.35 0.93 -2.45
N THR A 83 -21.42 1.87 -3.40
CA THR A 83 -20.92 3.25 -3.19
C THR A 83 -21.74 4.06 -2.18
N GLN A 84 -22.88 3.51 -1.73
CA GLN A 84 -23.85 4.15 -0.84
C GLN A 84 -24.03 3.36 0.47
N ASP A 85 -23.49 2.15 0.57
CA ASP A 85 -23.66 1.23 1.69
C ASP A 85 -22.38 0.40 1.95
N ASP A 86 -21.60 0.84 2.92
CA ASP A 86 -20.35 0.20 3.35
C ASP A 86 -20.56 -1.23 3.90
N SER A 87 -21.80 -1.62 4.25
CA SER A 87 -22.09 -2.97 4.77
C SER A 87 -21.94 -4.07 3.71
N LEU A 88 -21.85 -3.70 2.43
CA LEU A 88 -21.68 -4.62 1.30
C LEU A 88 -20.22 -4.97 1.03
N GLY A 89 -19.31 -4.52 1.91
CA GLY A 89 -17.88 -4.78 1.82
C GLY A 89 -17.17 -3.77 0.94
N ALA A 90 -16.01 -4.16 0.40
CA ALA A 90 -15.09 -3.24 -0.27
C ALA A 90 -15.33 -3.06 -1.78
N SER A 91 -16.50 -3.48 -2.26
CA SER A 91 -16.88 -3.37 -3.66
C SER A 91 -17.38 -1.96 -3.95
N ASP A 92 -17.00 -1.40 -5.09
CA ASP A 92 -17.52 -0.11 -5.55
C ASP A 92 -18.67 -0.33 -6.56
N VAL A 93 -18.55 -1.40 -7.37
CA VAL A 93 -19.56 -1.83 -8.34
C VAL A 93 -20.00 -3.25 -8.00
N LEU A 94 -21.29 -3.55 -8.10
CA LEU A 94 -21.84 -4.89 -7.90
C LEU A 94 -22.39 -5.41 -9.23
N VAL A 95 -22.07 -6.66 -9.54
CA VAL A 95 -22.65 -7.40 -10.66
C VAL A 95 -23.71 -8.32 -10.11
N CYS A 96 -24.94 -8.09 -10.53
CA CYS A 96 -26.11 -8.81 -10.07
C CYS A 96 -26.74 -9.61 -11.20
N CYS A 97 -27.33 -10.73 -10.83
CA CYS A 97 -28.18 -11.52 -11.71
C CYS A 97 -29.53 -11.73 -11.04
N ASP A 98 -30.60 -11.46 -11.79
CA ASP A 98 -31.98 -11.40 -11.33
C ASP A 98 -32.15 -10.45 -10.13
N THR A 99 -31.96 -10.96 -8.91
CA THR A 99 -32.09 -10.22 -7.65
C THR A 99 -30.95 -10.46 -6.69
N GLU A 100 -29.96 -11.27 -7.05
CA GLU A 100 -28.84 -11.66 -6.18
C GLU A 100 -27.53 -11.05 -6.67
N ILE A 101 -26.68 -10.68 -5.72
CA ILE A 101 -25.32 -10.25 -6.03
C ILE A 101 -24.50 -11.48 -6.38
N LEU A 102 -23.89 -11.49 -7.57
CA LEU A 102 -22.96 -12.55 -7.99
C LEU A 102 -21.56 -12.25 -7.45
N PHE A 103 -21.05 -11.07 -7.77
CA PHE A 103 -19.77 -10.59 -7.29
C PHE A 103 -19.72 -9.06 -7.33
N GLY A 104 -18.74 -8.48 -6.63
CA GLY A 104 -18.42 -7.07 -6.68
C GLY A 104 -17.12 -6.76 -7.40
N VAL A 105 -16.86 -5.49 -7.64
CA VAL A 105 -15.63 -4.98 -8.23
C VAL A 105 -15.16 -3.80 -7.39
N SER A 106 -13.97 -3.93 -6.82
CA SER A 106 -13.27 -2.86 -6.12
C SER A 106 -12.34 -2.15 -7.10
N VAL A 107 -12.60 -0.89 -7.40
CA VAL A 107 -11.88 -0.06 -8.36
C VAL A 107 -10.75 0.68 -7.65
N LYS A 108 -9.53 0.51 -8.13
CA LYS A 108 -8.34 1.20 -7.65
C LYS A 108 -7.70 1.95 -8.81
N PHE A 109 -7.60 3.27 -8.73
CA PHE A 109 -6.83 4.05 -9.70
C PHE A 109 -5.38 4.18 -9.21
N ALA A 110 -4.41 4.02 -10.11
CA ALA A 110 -2.99 3.91 -9.82
C ALA A 110 -2.33 5.25 -9.43
N ASN A 111 -2.90 5.97 -8.47
CA ASN A 111 -2.06 6.67 -7.51
C ASN A 111 -1.46 5.57 -6.65
N LYS A 112 -0.30 5.02 -7.09
CA LYS A 112 0.48 3.97 -6.42
C LYS A 112 -0.07 3.74 -5.02
N ASN A 113 -0.95 2.76 -4.88
CA ASN A 113 -1.40 2.34 -3.57
C ASN A 113 -0.18 1.63 -3.00
N SER A 114 0.80 2.42 -2.56
CA SER A 114 1.81 1.98 -1.65
C SER A 114 1.00 1.75 -0.40
N TRP A 115 0.46 0.55 -0.27
CA TRP A 115 0.29 -0.03 1.04
C TRP A 115 1.65 0.10 1.71
N ASN A 116 1.79 1.22 2.40
CA ASN A 116 2.89 1.60 3.23
C ASN A 116 2.20 1.92 4.53
N PRO A 117 1.59 0.92 5.20
CA PRO A 117 1.15 1.12 6.56
C PRO A 117 2.43 1.54 7.26
N SER A 118 2.53 2.83 7.51
CA SER A 118 3.76 3.36 8.06
C SER A 118 4.05 2.54 9.32
N SER A 119 5.33 2.43 9.70
CA SER A 119 5.74 1.76 10.93
C SER A 119 4.88 2.12 12.17
N LYS A 120 4.09 3.20 12.11
CA LYS A 120 3.08 3.67 13.07
C LYS A 120 2.00 2.65 13.42
N HIS A 121 1.76 1.65 12.59
CA HIS A 121 0.67 0.70 12.83
C HIS A 121 1.12 -0.60 13.50
N PHE A 122 2.41 -0.91 13.46
CA PHE A 122 2.93 -2.16 14.03
C PHE A 122 3.52 -2.00 15.43
N ILE A 123 4.02 -0.81 15.74
CA ILE A 123 4.65 -0.52 17.03
C ILE A 123 3.95 0.69 17.63
N ASP A 124 3.54 0.55 18.88
CA ASP A 124 2.83 1.59 19.60
C ASP A 124 3.70 2.83 19.83
N LYS A 125 3.03 3.98 20.05
CA LYS A 125 3.71 5.28 20.16
C LYS A 125 4.77 5.31 21.26
N ALA A 126 4.44 4.83 22.46
CA ALA A 126 5.36 4.81 23.59
C ALA A 126 6.60 3.95 23.30
N LYS A 127 6.39 2.81 22.63
CA LYS A 127 7.48 1.91 22.26
C LYS A 127 8.39 2.51 21.18
N LYS A 128 7.83 3.25 20.22
CA LYS A 128 8.61 4.01 19.24
C LYS A 128 9.50 5.06 19.87
N GLU A 129 9.01 5.74 20.90
CA GLU A 129 9.79 6.74 21.64
C GLU A 129 10.98 6.06 22.36
N ASP A 130 10.75 4.95 23.07
CA ASP A 130 11.82 4.13 23.67
C ASP A 130 12.86 3.66 22.63
N LEU A 131 12.41 3.17 21.47
CA LEU A 131 13.32 2.73 20.40
C LEU A 131 14.10 3.88 19.77
N LYS A 132 13.51 5.08 19.65
CA LYS A 132 14.22 6.28 19.19
C LYS A 132 15.27 6.72 20.20
N ASP A 133 14.97 6.65 21.49
CA ASP A 133 15.91 6.98 22.55
C ASP A 133 17.08 5.99 22.58
N LYS A 134 16.80 4.69 22.43
CA LYS A 134 17.85 3.66 22.27
C LYS A 134 18.71 3.90 21.04
N TYR A 135 18.09 4.18 19.90
CA TYR A 135 18.81 4.55 18.67
C TYR A 135 19.77 5.72 18.93
N GLN A 136 19.28 6.79 19.54
CA GLN A 136 20.06 8.01 19.75
C GLN A 136 21.16 7.85 20.79
N ASN A 137 20.89 7.18 21.90
CA ASN A 137 21.76 7.20 23.07
C ASN A 137 22.66 5.96 23.19
N ILE A 138 22.33 4.87 22.49
CA ILE A 138 23.07 3.59 22.57
C ILE A 138 23.65 3.24 21.20
N TYR A 139 22.78 3.01 20.21
CA TYR A 139 23.21 2.42 18.95
C TYR A 139 23.94 3.40 18.03
N LEU A 140 23.55 4.68 18.01
CA LEU A 140 24.24 5.69 17.21
C LEU A 140 25.70 5.92 17.68
N PRO A 141 25.97 6.13 18.99
CA PRO A 141 27.35 6.18 19.49
C PRO A 141 28.16 4.92 19.19
N GLN A 142 27.56 3.73 19.37
CA GLN A 142 28.22 2.46 19.08
C GLN A 142 28.54 2.30 17.59
N TYR A 143 27.61 2.69 16.71
CA TYR A 143 27.81 2.68 15.26
C TYR A 143 28.98 3.60 14.87
N ILE A 144 29.02 4.83 15.40
CA ILE A 144 30.11 5.78 15.12
C ILE A 144 31.46 5.18 15.56
N LYS A 145 31.50 4.54 16.74
CA LYS A 145 32.69 3.86 17.25
C LYS A 145 33.12 2.70 16.32
N GLU A 146 32.20 1.82 15.94
CA GLU A 146 32.46 0.71 15.01
C GLU A 146 33.02 1.23 13.67
N MET A 147 32.40 2.27 13.12
CA MET A 147 32.81 2.84 11.84
C MET A 147 34.22 3.45 11.90
N LYS A 148 34.58 4.10 13.01
CA LYS A 148 35.96 4.59 13.24
C LYS A 148 36.96 3.45 13.37
N GLU A 149 36.62 2.41 14.13
CA GLU A 149 37.49 1.26 14.35
C GLU A 149 37.75 0.46 13.06
N VAL A 150 36.72 0.26 12.24
CA VAL A 150 36.80 -0.58 11.03
C VAL A 150 37.24 0.20 9.79
N HIS A 151 36.82 1.46 9.65
CA HIS A 151 37.02 2.25 8.43
C HIS A 151 37.85 3.51 8.62
N GLY A 152 38.33 3.77 9.84
CA GLY A 152 39.06 4.98 10.21
C GLY A 152 38.17 6.22 10.29
N GLU A 153 38.80 7.36 10.53
CA GLU A 153 38.12 8.67 10.58
C GLU A 153 37.31 8.97 9.32
N CYS A 154 36.16 9.62 9.50
CA CYS A 154 35.26 9.95 8.39
C CYS A 154 35.89 11.04 7.51
N LYS A 155 36.07 10.73 6.22
CA LYS A 155 36.67 11.63 5.22
C LYS A 155 35.86 11.63 3.93
N ILE A 156 35.79 12.79 3.30
CA ILE A 156 35.18 12.95 1.98
C ILE A 156 36.00 12.20 0.93
N LYS A 157 35.32 11.53 0.00
CA LYS A 157 35.90 10.86 -1.17
C LYS A 157 35.17 11.33 -2.42
N ILE A 158 35.89 11.52 -3.52
CA ILE A 158 35.31 11.79 -4.83
C ILE A 158 35.47 10.50 -5.65
N ILE A 159 34.36 9.97 -6.15
CA ILE A 159 34.34 8.74 -6.97
C ILE A 159 33.67 9.03 -8.31
N ASP A 160 33.99 8.27 -9.35
CA ASP A 160 33.26 8.33 -10.61
C ASP A 160 31.83 7.81 -10.42
N ASP A 161 30.85 8.54 -10.95
CA ASP A 161 29.46 8.12 -10.93
C ASP A 161 29.25 7.02 -11.98
N SER A 162 29.20 5.76 -11.53
CA SER A 162 28.99 4.61 -12.40
C SER A 162 27.67 4.64 -13.18
N ARG A 163 26.71 5.49 -12.77
CA ARG A 163 25.43 5.66 -13.47
C ARG A 163 25.47 6.76 -14.53
N ASN A 164 26.40 7.70 -14.42
CA ASN A 164 26.51 8.86 -15.28
C ASN A 164 27.97 9.01 -15.74
N LYS A 165 28.30 8.32 -16.85
CA LYS A 165 29.67 8.26 -17.38
C LYS A 165 30.24 9.67 -17.59
N GLY A 166 31.36 9.99 -16.94
CA GLY A 166 32.02 11.29 -17.00
C GLY A 166 31.63 12.28 -15.89
N GLN A 167 30.76 11.90 -14.96
CA GLN A 167 30.46 12.70 -13.76
C GLN A 167 31.12 12.11 -12.52
N THR A 168 31.45 12.97 -11.55
CA THR A 168 31.95 12.55 -10.24
C THR A 168 30.87 12.73 -9.17
N LYS A 169 30.91 11.86 -8.16
CA LYS A 169 30.05 11.90 -6.99
C LYS A 169 30.90 12.05 -5.74
N VAL A 170 30.58 13.04 -4.92
CA VAL A 170 31.14 13.18 -3.58
C VAL A 170 30.46 12.15 -2.67
N VAL A 171 31.24 11.31 -2.01
CA VAL A 171 30.82 10.35 -0.96
C VAL A 171 31.72 10.52 0.28
N ASN A 172 31.57 9.67 1.29
CA ASN A 172 32.54 9.54 2.38
C ASN A 172 32.96 8.07 2.51
N ASN A 173 34.07 7.79 3.19
CA ASN A 173 34.56 6.41 3.40
C ASN A 173 33.60 5.52 4.21
N TRP A 174 32.64 6.10 4.92
CA TRP A 174 31.60 5.38 5.66
C TRP A 174 30.36 5.04 4.82
N TYR A 175 30.26 5.55 3.60
CA TYR A 175 29.08 5.39 2.75
C TYR A 175 28.86 3.93 2.38
N ARG A 176 27.66 3.41 2.70
CA ARG A 176 27.21 2.03 2.40
C ARG A 176 28.11 0.92 2.96
N GLN A 177 28.88 1.20 3.99
CA GLN A 177 29.59 0.15 4.70
C GLN A 177 28.62 -0.68 5.54
N ASN A 178 28.92 -1.96 5.69
CA ASN A 178 28.16 -2.83 6.58
C ASN A 178 28.52 -2.52 8.03
N SER A 179 27.53 -2.55 8.92
CA SER A 179 27.71 -2.33 10.35
C SER A 179 26.93 -3.38 11.12
N LYS A 180 27.58 -4.04 12.07
CA LYS A 180 26.94 -5.00 12.97
C LYS A 180 25.97 -4.29 13.90
N VAL A 181 26.32 -3.09 14.37
CA VAL A 181 25.45 -2.29 15.26
C VAL A 181 24.15 -1.90 14.55
N ASN A 182 24.22 -1.54 13.26
CA ASN A 182 23.02 -1.28 12.46
C ASN A 182 22.18 -2.56 12.27
N ASP A 183 22.82 -3.70 11.96
CA ASP A 183 22.12 -4.98 11.82
C ASP A 183 21.43 -5.41 13.15
N GLU A 184 22.10 -5.22 14.29
CA GLU A 184 21.56 -5.47 15.64
C GLU A 184 20.36 -4.57 15.95
N PHE A 185 20.43 -3.28 15.60
CA PHE A 185 19.31 -2.38 15.82
C PHE A 185 18.12 -2.71 14.92
N ILE A 186 18.36 -3.07 13.65
CA ILE A 186 17.31 -3.58 12.76
C ILE A 186 16.69 -4.85 13.36
N ASP A 187 17.51 -5.75 13.93
CA ASP A 187 16.99 -6.97 14.56
C ASP A 187 16.08 -6.67 15.76
N LEU A 188 16.48 -5.72 16.61
CA LEU A 188 15.65 -5.23 17.72
C LEU A 188 14.30 -4.69 17.23
N LEU A 189 14.29 -3.90 16.14
CA LEU A 189 13.04 -3.40 15.56
C LEU A 189 12.13 -4.55 15.07
N ARG A 190 12.72 -5.60 14.49
CA ARG A 190 11.96 -6.78 14.02
C ARG A 190 11.39 -7.57 15.19
N ASP A 191 12.15 -7.74 16.26
CA ASP A 191 11.65 -8.39 17.49
C ASP A 191 10.46 -7.63 18.07
N GLU A 192 10.51 -6.31 18.08
CA GLU A 192 9.40 -5.51 18.60
C GLU A 192 8.16 -5.62 17.71
N VAL A 193 8.30 -5.63 16.38
CA VAL A 193 7.16 -5.88 15.47
C VAL A 193 6.49 -7.22 15.76
N ILE A 194 7.28 -8.29 15.93
CA ILE A 194 6.77 -9.64 16.23
C ILE A 194 6.05 -9.66 17.58
N LYS A 195 6.67 -9.06 18.60
CA LYS A 195 6.11 -9.00 19.95
C LYS A 195 4.82 -8.21 19.99
N GLU A 196 4.79 -7.01 19.42
CA GLU A 196 3.61 -6.13 19.36
C GLU A 196 2.46 -6.82 18.61
N TRP A 197 2.74 -7.51 17.50
CA TRP A 197 1.71 -8.29 16.81
C TRP A 197 1.04 -9.32 17.73
N GLY A 198 1.83 -10.01 18.57
CA GLY A 198 1.31 -10.98 19.53
C GLY A 198 0.48 -10.36 20.66
N LEU A 199 0.61 -9.06 20.92
CA LEU A 199 -0.12 -8.33 21.95
C LEU A 199 -1.40 -7.65 21.43
N LYS A 200 -1.50 -7.44 20.11
CA LYS A 200 -2.64 -6.77 19.49
C LYS A 200 -3.91 -7.61 19.55
N THR A 201 -5.02 -6.93 19.79
CA THR A 201 -6.36 -7.50 19.70
C THR A 201 -6.70 -7.89 18.27
N GLU A 202 -7.71 -8.74 18.09
CA GLU A 202 -8.23 -9.11 16.77
C GLU A 202 -8.59 -7.87 15.96
N HIS A 203 -9.36 -6.94 16.55
CA HIS A 203 -9.75 -5.70 15.90
C HIS A 203 -8.56 -4.84 15.43
N GLU A 204 -7.52 -4.68 16.25
CA GLU A 204 -6.32 -3.94 15.83
C GLU A 204 -5.58 -4.63 14.67
N LYS A 205 -5.52 -5.96 14.68
CA LYS A 205 -4.92 -6.72 13.58
C LYS A 205 -5.75 -6.57 12.31
N GLU A 206 -7.07 -6.57 12.42
CA GLU A 206 -7.98 -6.28 11.30
C GLU A 206 -7.72 -4.88 10.73
N GLU A 207 -7.66 -3.84 11.57
CA GLU A 207 -7.37 -2.48 11.09
C GLU A 207 -6.02 -2.35 10.37
N ILE A 208 -5.02 -3.15 10.77
CA ILE A 208 -3.71 -3.19 10.11
C ILE A 208 -3.80 -3.90 8.77
N MET A 209 -4.42 -5.08 8.74
CA MET A 209 -4.50 -5.93 7.55
C MET A 209 -5.45 -5.36 6.50
N ALA A 210 -6.56 -4.73 6.90
CA ALA A 210 -7.53 -4.06 6.03
C ALA A 210 -6.91 -2.99 5.12
N LYS A 211 -5.71 -2.49 5.46
CA LYS A 211 -5.00 -1.52 4.62
C LYS A 211 -4.44 -2.15 3.34
N GLY A 212 -4.12 -3.43 3.35
CA GLY A 212 -3.41 -4.13 2.26
C GLY A 212 -4.09 -5.40 1.78
N PHE A 213 -5.01 -5.92 2.59
CA PHE A 213 -5.84 -7.09 2.33
C PHE A 213 -7.27 -6.69 2.55
N GLN A 214 -8.16 -7.42 1.92
CA GLN A 214 -9.58 -7.24 2.11
C GLN A 214 -10.03 -8.26 3.14
N ILE A 215 -10.58 -7.78 4.25
CA ILE A 215 -11.07 -8.61 5.36
C ILE A 215 -12.52 -8.93 5.07
N VAL A 216 -12.86 -10.23 5.16
CA VAL A 216 -14.21 -10.82 5.02
C VAL A 216 -15.24 -9.88 4.38
N SER A 217 -15.26 -9.85 3.05
CA SER A 217 -16.36 -9.22 2.31
C SER A 217 -17.56 -10.17 2.32
N PRO A 218 -18.78 -9.70 2.63
CA PRO A 218 -19.98 -10.55 2.57
C PRO A 218 -20.32 -10.98 1.13
N VAL A 219 -19.70 -10.33 0.14
CA VAL A 219 -19.86 -10.61 -1.28
C VAL A 219 -18.49 -10.94 -1.90
N PRO A 220 -18.35 -12.00 -2.71
CA PRO A 220 -17.15 -12.24 -3.52
C PRO A 220 -16.87 -11.02 -4.41
N PHE A 221 -15.62 -10.64 -4.65
CA PHE A 221 -15.35 -9.48 -5.51
C PHE A 221 -13.99 -9.61 -6.20
N TYR A 222 -13.75 -8.80 -7.23
CA TYR A 222 -12.48 -8.67 -7.92
C TYR A 222 -11.88 -7.27 -7.70
N THR A 223 -10.56 -7.15 -7.72
CA THR A 223 -9.89 -5.84 -7.68
C THR A 223 -9.47 -5.44 -9.09
N VAL A 224 -9.96 -4.28 -9.55
CA VAL A 224 -9.65 -3.69 -10.86
C VAL A 224 -8.72 -2.50 -10.65
N VAL A 225 -7.47 -2.61 -11.12
CA VAL A 225 -6.47 -1.54 -11.04
C VAL A 225 -6.37 -0.83 -12.39
N ILE A 226 -6.70 0.46 -12.41
CA ILE A 226 -6.61 1.32 -13.60
C ILE A 226 -5.33 2.14 -13.52
N ASN A 227 -4.41 1.89 -14.45
CA ASN A 227 -3.12 2.57 -14.53
C ASN A 227 -3.26 3.98 -15.14
N ASN A 228 -2.23 4.82 -15.00
CA ASN A 228 -2.24 6.19 -15.54
C ASN A 228 -2.38 6.27 -17.06
N ASN A 229 -2.02 5.19 -17.77
CA ASN A 229 -2.22 5.03 -19.22
C ASN A 229 -3.57 4.35 -19.55
N LEU A 230 -4.47 4.23 -18.58
CA LEU A 230 -5.76 3.53 -18.64
C LEU A 230 -5.67 2.02 -18.90
N SER A 231 -4.49 1.40 -18.79
CA SER A 231 -4.42 -0.07 -18.83
C SER A 231 -4.98 -0.68 -17.54
N CYS A 232 -5.69 -1.80 -17.69
CA CYS A 232 -6.42 -2.45 -16.61
C CYS A 232 -5.70 -3.74 -16.17
N GLU A 233 -5.57 -3.93 -14.86
CA GLU A 233 -5.16 -5.19 -14.25
C GLU A 233 -6.28 -5.69 -13.35
N ILE A 234 -6.72 -6.93 -13.58
CA ILE A 234 -7.73 -7.60 -12.76
C ILE A 234 -7.02 -8.58 -11.85
N ASN A 235 -7.24 -8.44 -10.56
CA ASN A 235 -6.66 -9.30 -9.54
C ASN A 235 -7.79 -9.92 -8.72
N GLU A 236 -7.66 -11.21 -8.43
CA GLU A 236 -8.43 -11.80 -7.33
C GLU A 236 -8.01 -11.11 -6.01
N PRO A 237 -8.96 -10.84 -5.11
CA PRO A 237 -8.65 -10.20 -3.85
C PRO A 237 -7.75 -11.13 -3.05
N LYS A 238 -6.65 -10.58 -2.55
CA LYS A 238 -5.85 -11.27 -1.53
C LYS A 238 -6.65 -11.23 -0.24
N MET A 239 -7.36 -12.32 0.04
CA MET A 239 -8.12 -12.50 1.26
C MET A 239 -7.19 -12.91 2.39
N VAL A 240 -7.49 -12.41 3.58
CA VAL A 240 -7.05 -13.00 4.84
C VAL A 240 -8.29 -13.65 5.43
N PHE A 241 -8.22 -14.95 5.68
CA PHE A 241 -9.35 -15.72 6.21
C PHE A 241 -9.54 -15.44 7.70
N SER A 242 -8.44 -15.29 8.45
CA SER A 242 -8.47 -14.84 9.83
C SER A 242 -7.18 -14.14 10.22
N VAL A 243 -7.29 -12.93 10.77
CA VAL A 243 -6.12 -12.23 11.31
C VAL A 243 -5.51 -12.92 12.53
N ASN A 244 -6.27 -13.81 13.19
CA ASN A 244 -5.80 -14.58 14.32
C ASN A 244 -4.91 -15.76 13.90
N ASP A 245 -5.06 -16.26 12.68
CA ASP A 245 -4.23 -17.33 12.12
C ASP A 245 -2.90 -16.80 11.56
N ILE A 246 -2.74 -15.48 11.52
CA ILE A 246 -1.51 -14.85 11.04
C ILE A 246 -0.40 -14.97 12.08
N THR A 247 0.65 -15.66 11.68
CA THR A 247 1.94 -15.71 12.41
C THR A 247 2.92 -14.70 11.83
N VAL A 248 3.78 -14.13 12.68
CA VAL A 248 4.75 -13.12 12.29
C VAL A 248 6.14 -13.55 12.74
N GLU A 249 7.09 -13.61 11.80
CA GLU A 249 8.45 -14.11 12.09
C GLU A 249 9.54 -13.33 11.33
N LYS A 250 10.79 -13.44 11.80
CA LYS A 250 11.95 -12.86 11.11
C LYS A 250 12.19 -13.59 9.79
N HIS A 251 12.44 -12.83 8.73
CA HIS A 251 12.78 -13.37 7.42
C HIS A 251 13.98 -12.63 6.83
N LYS A 252 15.03 -13.38 6.46
CA LYS A 252 16.30 -12.83 5.94
C LYS A 252 16.86 -11.76 6.90
N LYS A 253 17.72 -10.85 6.41
CA LYS A 253 18.44 -9.89 7.28
C LYS A 253 17.64 -8.70 7.78
N SER A 254 16.66 -8.20 7.02
CA SER A 254 15.97 -6.93 7.34
C SER A 254 14.47 -7.01 7.12
N SER A 255 13.89 -8.21 7.10
CA SER A 255 12.45 -8.37 6.93
C SER A 255 11.80 -9.17 8.04
N VAL A 256 10.53 -8.89 8.22
CA VAL A 256 9.55 -9.68 8.94
C VAL A 256 8.52 -10.16 7.91
N VAL A 257 8.03 -11.39 8.04
CA VAL A 257 6.96 -11.91 7.19
C VAL A 257 5.74 -12.24 8.01
N PHE A 258 4.57 -12.01 7.41
CA PHE A 258 3.28 -12.44 7.94
C PHE A 258 2.88 -13.67 7.16
N LYS A 259 2.51 -14.73 7.87
CA LYS A 259 2.10 -15.99 7.26
C LYS A 259 0.72 -16.40 7.72
N GLU A 260 -0.09 -16.83 6.76
CA GLU A 260 -1.36 -17.51 7.00
C GLU A 260 -1.24 -18.90 6.38
N ASN A 261 -1.58 -19.95 7.13
CA ASN A 261 -1.45 -21.35 6.66
C ASN A 261 -0.04 -21.73 6.14
N GLY A 262 1.01 -21.08 6.65
CA GLY A 262 2.40 -21.31 6.25
C GLY A 262 2.84 -20.57 4.98
N GLU A 263 1.91 -19.97 4.24
CA GLU A 263 2.17 -19.14 3.06
C GLU A 263 2.53 -17.71 3.49
N ILE A 264 3.55 -17.11 2.88
CA ILE A 264 3.91 -15.71 3.14
C ILE A 264 2.91 -14.81 2.40
N ILE A 265 2.06 -14.12 3.15
CA ILE A 265 1.11 -13.16 2.61
C ILE A 265 1.68 -11.73 2.58
N VAL A 266 2.58 -11.41 3.51
CA VAL A 266 3.24 -10.09 3.58
C VAL A 266 4.72 -10.26 3.85
N LYS A 267 5.52 -9.42 3.18
CA LYS A 267 6.90 -9.15 3.54
C LYS A 267 7.09 -7.67 3.92
N LEU A 268 7.37 -7.44 5.19
CA LEU A 268 7.70 -6.13 5.74
C LEU A 268 9.21 -5.97 5.87
N GLN A 269 9.83 -5.12 5.06
CA GLN A 269 11.23 -4.75 5.19
C GLN A 269 11.40 -3.59 6.16
N VAL A 270 11.93 -3.91 7.35
CA VAL A 270 12.31 -2.96 8.39
C VAL A 270 13.69 -2.38 8.06
N LYS A 271 13.72 -1.09 7.73
CA LYS A 271 14.97 -0.38 7.39
C LYS A 271 14.83 1.12 7.61
N PHE A 272 15.98 1.80 7.68
CA PHE A 272 16.07 3.24 7.58
C PHE A 272 15.96 3.66 6.11
N ASN A 273 15.05 4.60 5.79
CA ASN A 273 14.79 5.03 4.42
C ASN A 273 16.06 5.55 3.71
N ASN A 274 16.95 6.25 4.43
CA ASN A 274 18.19 6.83 3.90
C ASN A 274 19.47 6.27 4.56
N GLY A 275 19.36 5.10 5.20
CA GLY A 275 20.43 4.50 5.99
C GLY A 275 20.48 4.98 7.45
N PHE A 276 21.31 4.31 8.25
CA PHE A 276 21.45 4.56 9.69
C PHE A 276 21.86 6.01 10.00
N ILE A 277 22.68 6.60 9.12
CA ILE A 277 23.01 8.03 9.03
C ILE A 277 23.10 8.44 7.56
N THR A 278 22.88 9.72 7.25
CA THR A 278 22.92 10.21 5.86
C THR A 278 23.72 11.50 5.79
N ARG A 279 24.66 11.63 4.83
CA ARG A 279 25.34 12.92 4.62
C ARG A 279 24.33 14.00 4.23
N THR A 280 24.48 15.18 4.82
CA THR A 280 23.71 16.38 4.49
C THR A 280 24.64 17.58 4.42
N ASN A 281 24.21 18.64 3.73
CA ASN A 281 24.87 19.94 3.77
C ASN A 281 24.07 20.97 4.58
N LYS A 282 22.92 20.54 5.13
CA LYS A 282 22.00 21.37 5.91
C LYS A 282 22.10 20.97 7.37
N GLU A 283 22.45 21.91 8.24
CA GLU A 283 22.36 21.74 9.68
C GLU A 283 20.89 21.83 10.12
N THR A 284 20.46 20.89 10.95
CA THR A 284 19.11 20.84 11.53
C THR A 284 19.23 20.31 12.96
N GLY A 285 18.15 20.34 13.76
CA GLY A 285 18.15 19.72 15.09
C GLY A 285 18.42 18.20 15.12
N THR A 286 18.53 17.54 13.97
CA THR A 286 18.83 16.11 13.82
C THR A 286 20.20 15.82 13.22
N THR A 287 21.05 16.84 13.06
CA THR A 287 22.40 16.66 12.51
C THR A 287 23.49 16.56 13.57
N PHE A 288 24.61 15.97 13.20
CA PHE A 288 25.85 15.93 13.97
C PHE A 288 27.05 15.91 13.00
N VAL A 289 28.25 16.16 13.52
CA VAL A 289 29.49 16.27 12.72
C VAL A 289 30.45 15.14 13.09
N GLU A 290 31.00 14.47 12.08
CA GLU A 290 32.11 13.51 12.23
C GLU A 290 33.19 13.80 11.20
N GLY A 291 34.36 14.22 11.68
CA GLY A 291 35.43 14.78 10.84
C GLY A 291 34.94 16.01 10.08
N GLU A 292 35.03 15.99 8.75
CA GLU A 292 34.59 17.07 7.86
C GLU A 292 33.15 16.89 7.35
N VAL A 293 32.44 15.87 7.83
CA VAL A 293 31.16 15.45 7.25
C VAL A 293 30.02 15.74 8.22
N ILE A 294 29.02 16.50 7.74
CA ILE A 294 27.76 16.69 8.45
C ILE A 294 26.83 15.52 8.11
N PHE A 295 26.40 14.82 9.14
CA PHE A 295 25.44 13.73 9.05
C PHE A 295 24.09 14.15 9.61
N LYS A 296 23.02 13.68 8.97
CA LYS A 296 21.67 13.63 9.52
C LYS A 296 21.45 12.25 10.11
N LYS A 297 20.88 12.19 11.31
CA LYS A 297 20.40 10.94 11.92
C LYS A 297 19.33 10.30 11.04
N GLY A 298 19.43 8.99 10.82
CA GLY A 298 18.40 8.22 10.14
C GLY A 298 17.11 8.16 10.95
N ASP A 299 15.96 8.15 10.29
CA ASP A 299 14.68 7.89 10.94
C ASP A 299 14.35 6.39 10.84
N PRO A 300 14.37 5.63 11.96
CA PRO A 300 14.07 4.20 11.95
C PRO A 300 12.61 3.91 11.60
N PHE A 301 11.73 4.92 11.64
CA PHE A 301 10.29 4.78 11.47
C PHE A 301 9.74 5.54 10.24
N GLY A 302 10.61 6.15 9.44
CA GLY A 302 10.22 7.08 8.37
C GLY A 302 9.43 6.43 7.23
N SER A 303 9.92 5.31 6.68
CA SER A 303 9.19 4.51 5.69
C SER A 303 9.75 3.10 5.66
N TRP A 304 8.90 2.11 5.87
CA TRP A 304 9.25 0.71 5.70
C TRP A 304 8.71 0.22 4.36
N ASN A 305 9.38 -0.74 3.73
CA ASN A 305 8.94 -1.25 2.44
C ASN A 305 8.08 -2.48 2.66
N PHE A 306 6.95 -2.54 1.97
CA PHE A 306 6.03 -3.65 2.02
C PHE A 306 5.98 -4.33 0.65
N GLY A 307 5.95 -5.66 0.66
CA GLY A 307 5.58 -6.48 -0.49
C GLY A 307 4.44 -7.39 -0.07
N ILE A 308 3.37 -7.40 -0.87
CA ILE A 308 2.23 -8.30 -0.78
C ILE A 308 2.28 -9.24 -1.97
#